data_AF-A0A2H0MHU6-F1
#
_entry.id   AF-A0A2H0MHU6-F1
#
_cell.length_a   1.000
_cell.length_b   1.000
_cell.length_c   1.000
_cell.angle_alpha   90.00
_cell.angle_beta   90.00
_cell.angle_gamma   90.00
#
_symmetry.space_group_name_H-M   'P 1'
#
loop_
_entity.id
_entity.type
_entity.pdbx_description
1 polymer ?
#
loop_
_entity_poly.entity_id
_entity_poly.type
_entity_poly.pdbx_seq_one_letter_code
_entity_poly.pdbx_strand_id
1 'polypeptide(L)'
;MAKVMSPPEEKIKVLIVDDEAKILTVATKILKTENYEVVTTSDVEAAIDLISLEGPFAVLLSDNRMPTMRGTELFRQVKQMAPNTVRILMTAFTDSQLTEDVVNQGEAFRFLKKPLDFKQVKVTIQEGIQEYQRKQKLDAVQANLQKLESETSTLKNQSENLGEVVDHHIRAKKRLIKGFAFLLVLLVGYHFYSNWDRQKSLEAESVTLGEWIKYKNGTALHSRTGLMWMTLDFRNIEHRQPNTWHEAMAWPEKINKSFYANYSDWRVPTIAEYRETFDSDRTRLAYDKKQDFPVGYAKPFENGGGYGFWSSEQEGLNAAKYFFFIGGYPRTGNMNYNNPTMSVRLVRKS
;
A
#
# COMPACT_ATOMS: atom_id res chain seq x y z
N MET A 1 35.33 27.06 5.65
CA MET A 1 34.44 28.02 4.94
C MET A 1 35.25 28.69 3.85
N ALA A 2 35.06 28.29 2.58
CA ALA A 2 35.75 28.90 1.46
C ALA A 2 35.03 30.20 1.06
N LYS A 3 35.75 31.32 1.08
CA LYS A 3 35.29 32.63 0.64
C LYS A 3 35.07 32.57 -0.87
N VAL A 4 33.81 32.63 -1.31
CA VAL A 4 33.46 32.77 -2.73
C VAL A 4 34.07 34.08 -3.21
N MET A 5 35.08 34.00 -4.08
CA MET A 5 35.61 35.15 -4.80
C MET A 5 34.56 35.59 -5.82
N SER A 6 34.01 36.78 -5.66
CA SER A 6 33.17 37.41 -6.68
C SER A 6 34.00 37.62 -7.95
N PRO A 7 33.45 37.33 -9.15
CA PRO A 7 34.13 37.60 -10.40
C PRO A 7 34.41 39.11 -10.55
N PRO A 8 35.47 39.52 -11.28
CA PRO A 8 35.74 40.94 -11.56
C PRO A 8 34.52 41.57 -12.23
N GLU A 9 34.11 42.76 -11.79
CA GLU A 9 33.00 43.50 -12.40
C GLU A 9 33.31 43.73 -13.89
N GLU A 10 32.61 43.01 -14.75
CA GLU A 10 32.69 43.16 -16.20
C GLU A 10 32.19 44.55 -16.56
N LYS A 11 33.01 45.34 -17.27
CA LYS A 11 32.69 46.72 -17.62
C LYS A 11 31.51 46.75 -18.58
N ILE A 12 30.62 47.71 -18.39
CA ILE A 12 29.46 47.89 -19.26
C ILE A 12 29.92 48.51 -20.58
N LYS A 13 29.69 47.81 -21.69
CA LYS A 13 30.09 48.26 -23.03
C LYS A 13 29.10 49.29 -23.59
N VAL A 14 29.64 50.40 -24.09
CA VAL A 14 28.92 51.47 -24.79
C VAL A 14 29.56 51.69 -26.15
N LEU A 15 28.77 51.57 -27.22
CA LEU A 15 29.22 51.83 -28.58
C LEU A 15 28.85 53.25 -28.99
N ILE A 16 29.81 54.01 -29.53
CA ILE A 16 29.58 55.35 -30.08
C ILE A 16 29.90 55.36 -31.57
N VAL A 17 28.96 55.86 -32.37
CA VAL A 17 29.08 55.93 -33.83
C VAL A 17 28.87 57.37 -34.29
N ASP A 18 29.88 57.96 -34.91
CA ASP A 18 29.86 59.33 -35.43
C ASP A 18 30.98 59.49 -36.47
N ASP A 19 30.69 60.09 -37.63
CA ASP A 19 31.67 60.29 -38.69
C ASP A 19 32.71 61.39 -38.35
N GLU A 20 32.42 62.23 -37.36
CA GLU A 20 33.35 63.25 -36.87
C GLU A 20 34.26 62.70 -35.75
N ALA A 21 35.53 62.42 -36.07
CA ALA A 21 36.52 61.93 -35.11
C ALA A 21 36.68 62.80 -33.83
N LYS A 22 36.40 64.11 -33.94
CA LYS A 22 36.39 65.04 -32.80
C LYS A 22 35.26 64.72 -31.82
N ILE A 23 34.06 64.39 -32.31
CA ILE A 23 32.92 64.02 -31.47
C ILE A 23 33.21 62.70 -30.77
N LEU A 24 33.73 61.69 -31.48
CA LEU A 24 34.15 60.42 -30.89
C LEU A 24 35.16 60.62 -29.74
N THR A 25 36.15 61.49 -29.95
CA THR A 25 37.17 61.79 -28.93
C THR A 25 36.56 62.46 -27.69
N VAL A 26 35.68 63.44 -27.89
CA VAL A 26 35.00 64.15 -26.81
C VAL A 26 34.08 63.20 -26.04
N ALA A 27 33.21 62.46 -26.72
CA ALA A 27 32.29 61.52 -26.09
C ALA A 27 33.02 60.41 -25.32
N THR A 28 34.11 59.88 -25.89
CA THR A 28 34.98 58.91 -25.19
C THR A 28 35.59 59.51 -23.92
N LYS A 29 36.07 60.76 -23.98
CA LYS A 29 36.64 61.43 -22.81
C LYS A 29 35.59 61.71 -21.72
N ILE A 30 34.36 62.06 -22.11
CA ILE A 30 33.23 62.25 -21.19
C ILE A 30 32.94 60.97 -20.41
N LEU A 31 32.96 59.83 -21.09
CA LEU A 31 32.56 58.54 -20.53
C LEU A 31 33.71 57.73 -19.91
N LYS A 32 34.98 58.02 -20.26
CA LYS A 32 36.16 57.35 -19.68
C LYS A 32 36.35 57.52 -18.18
N THR A 33 35.71 58.52 -17.57
CA THR A 33 35.77 58.72 -16.11
C THR A 33 34.84 57.76 -15.35
N GLU A 34 34.04 56.98 -16.06
CA GLU A 34 33.06 56.03 -15.51
C GLU A 34 33.53 54.58 -15.69
N ASN A 35 32.86 53.62 -15.05
CA ASN A 35 33.18 52.19 -15.16
C ASN A 35 32.63 51.56 -16.47
N TYR A 36 32.80 52.26 -17.60
CA TYR A 36 32.34 51.83 -18.92
C TYR A 36 33.49 51.43 -19.83
N GLU A 37 33.25 50.44 -20.68
CA GLU A 37 34.10 50.15 -21.83
C GLU A 37 33.51 50.86 -23.03
N VAL A 38 34.17 51.94 -23.45
CA VAL A 38 33.70 52.76 -24.57
C VAL A 38 34.39 52.30 -25.84
N VAL A 39 33.61 51.76 -26.77
CA VAL A 39 34.04 51.39 -28.12
C VAL A 39 33.52 52.44 -29.08
N THR A 40 34.34 52.86 -30.03
CA THR A 40 33.97 53.89 -31.00
C THR A 40 34.27 53.45 -32.42
N THR A 41 33.46 53.92 -33.36
CA THR A 41 33.69 53.74 -34.80
C THR A 41 33.14 54.96 -35.55
N SER A 42 33.76 55.30 -36.68
CA SER A 42 33.26 56.31 -37.62
C SER A 42 32.49 55.70 -38.79
N ASP A 43 32.40 54.37 -38.85
CA ASP A 43 31.73 53.63 -39.91
C ASP A 43 30.56 52.83 -39.34
N VAL A 44 29.41 52.95 -40.02
CA VAL A 44 28.14 52.32 -39.65
C VAL A 44 28.17 50.82 -39.89
N GLU A 45 28.81 50.36 -40.97
CA GLU A 45 28.94 48.92 -41.25
C GLU A 45 29.82 48.26 -40.19
N ALA A 46 30.94 48.90 -39.84
CA ALA A 46 31.76 48.46 -38.73
C ALA A 46 31.01 48.46 -37.39
N ALA A 47 30.04 49.36 -37.17
CA ALA A 47 29.21 49.35 -35.97
C ALA A 47 28.31 48.10 -35.89
N ILE A 48 27.75 47.67 -37.01
CA ILE A 48 26.93 46.46 -37.11
C ILE A 48 27.78 45.22 -36.85
N ASP A 49 28.97 45.17 -37.44
CA ASP A 49 29.95 44.09 -37.21
C ASP A 49 30.37 44.03 -35.74
N LEU A 50 30.69 45.17 -35.13
CA LEU A 50 31.03 45.24 -33.71
C LEU A 50 29.90 44.72 -32.83
N ILE A 51 28.65 45.13 -33.08
CA ILE A 51 27.49 44.65 -32.30
C ILE A 51 27.33 43.13 -32.40
N SER A 52 27.57 42.59 -33.59
CA SER A 52 27.41 41.16 -33.88
C SER A 52 28.55 40.31 -33.30
N LEU A 53 29.79 40.79 -33.38
CA LEU A 53 31.01 40.04 -33.06
C LEU A 53 31.50 40.27 -31.63
N GLU A 54 31.37 41.50 -31.12
CA GLU A 54 31.95 41.95 -29.85
C GLU A 54 30.91 42.36 -28.80
N GLY A 55 29.63 42.27 -29.15
CA GLY A 55 28.52 42.50 -28.24
C GLY A 55 28.52 41.55 -27.02
N PRO A 56 27.63 41.79 -26.04
CA PRO A 56 26.53 42.75 -26.08
C PRO A 56 26.96 44.17 -25.68
N PHE A 57 26.42 45.17 -26.39
CA PHE A 57 26.50 46.58 -25.98
C PHE A 57 25.25 46.97 -25.22
N ALA A 58 25.41 47.57 -24.04
CA ALA A 58 24.28 48.07 -23.26
C ALA A 58 23.62 49.26 -23.94
N VAL A 59 24.45 50.15 -24.49
CA VAL A 59 24.01 51.39 -25.14
C VAL A 59 24.73 51.58 -26.48
N LEU A 60 23.96 51.98 -27.49
CA LEU A 60 24.44 52.52 -28.76
C LEU A 60 24.11 54.02 -28.80
N LEU A 61 25.14 54.86 -28.90
CA LEU A 61 25.03 56.29 -29.13
C LEU A 61 25.45 56.59 -30.57
N SER A 62 24.53 57.01 -31.44
CA SER A 62 24.83 57.24 -32.86
C SER A 62 24.47 58.65 -33.29
N ASP A 63 25.25 59.24 -34.19
CA ASP A 63 24.79 60.42 -34.92
C ASP A 63 23.64 60.08 -35.86
N ASN A 64 22.79 61.07 -36.13
CA ASN A 64 21.67 60.94 -37.06
C ASN A 64 22.10 61.09 -38.52
N ARG A 65 23.07 61.98 -38.81
CA ARG A 65 23.52 62.27 -40.17
C ARG A 65 24.94 61.78 -40.39
N MET A 66 25.07 60.56 -40.92
CA MET A 66 26.36 60.03 -41.34
C MET A 66 26.38 59.86 -42.88
N PRO A 67 27.56 59.84 -43.53
CA PRO A 67 27.66 59.89 -45.00
C PRO A 67 27.00 58.72 -45.73
N THR A 68 26.97 57.53 -45.12
CA THR A 68 26.50 56.29 -45.74
C THR A 68 25.10 55.88 -45.31
N MET A 69 24.71 56.12 -44.05
CA MET A 69 23.45 55.66 -43.48
C MET A 69 22.99 56.62 -42.37
N ARG A 70 21.67 56.77 -42.18
CA ARG A 70 21.15 57.56 -41.05
C ARG A 70 21.21 56.77 -39.74
N GLY A 71 21.41 57.45 -38.62
CA GLY A 71 21.41 56.79 -37.30
C GLY A 71 20.10 56.04 -36.98
N THR A 72 18.97 56.52 -37.50
CA THR A 72 17.67 55.85 -37.37
C THR A 72 17.57 54.55 -38.17
N GLU A 73 18.21 54.50 -39.35
CA GLU A 73 18.33 53.27 -40.14
C GLU A 73 19.21 52.23 -39.42
N LEU A 74 20.34 52.66 -38.85
CA LEU A 74 21.17 51.82 -37.99
C LEU A 74 20.34 51.26 -36.81
N PHE A 75 19.52 52.10 -36.17
CA PHE A 75 18.69 51.67 -35.03
C PHE A 75 17.68 50.59 -35.40
N ARG A 76 17.10 50.64 -36.61
CA ARG A 76 16.21 49.59 -37.10
C ARG A 76 16.94 48.25 -37.21
N GLN A 77 18.14 48.25 -37.78
CA GLN A 77 18.94 47.04 -37.91
C GLN A 77 19.33 46.49 -36.53
N VAL A 78 19.84 47.36 -35.65
CA VAL A 78 20.25 46.99 -34.29
C VAL A 78 19.08 46.48 -33.45
N LYS A 79 17.87 47.03 -33.62
CA LYS A 79 16.66 46.54 -32.93
C LYS A 79 16.33 45.08 -33.29
N GLN A 80 16.65 44.65 -34.51
CA GLN A 80 16.42 43.27 -34.95
C GLN A 80 17.49 42.32 -34.40
N MET A 81 18.78 42.69 -34.48
CA MET A 81 19.88 41.82 -34.04
C MET A 81 20.18 41.86 -32.53
N ALA A 82 20.02 43.02 -31.91
CA ALA A 82 20.33 43.27 -30.51
C ALA A 82 19.19 44.08 -29.86
N PRO A 83 18.00 43.50 -29.71
CA PRO A 83 16.79 44.21 -29.26
C PRO A 83 16.95 44.89 -27.90
N ASN A 84 17.78 44.30 -27.03
CA ASN A 84 18.03 44.80 -25.69
C ASN A 84 18.95 46.03 -25.65
N THR A 85 19.85 46.20 -26.63
CA THR A 85 20.72 47.37 -26.71
C THR A 85 19.89 48.65 -26.75
N VAL A 86 20.16 49.56 -25.82
CA VAL A 86 19.43 50.83 -25.73
C VAL A 86 20.05 51.82 -26.70
N ARG A 87 19.22 52.43 -27.55
CA ARG A 87 19.67 53.25 -28.67
C ARG A 87 19.39 54.72 -28.40
N ILE A 88 20.41 55.57 -28.44
CA ILE A 88 20.35 57.00 -28.15
C ILE A 88 20.88 57.77 -29.36
N LEU A 89 20.08 58.67 -29.91
CA LEU A 89 20.42 59.38 -31.14
C LEU A 89 21.03 60.75 -30.81
N MET A 90 22.15 61.11 -31.45
CA MET A 90 22.70 62.47 -31.46
C MET A 90 22.14 63.24 -32.65
N THR A 91 21.78 64.51 -32.47
CA THR A 91 21.11 65.31 -33.50
C THR A 91 21.46 66.79 -33.43
N ALA A 92 21.49 67.47 -34.58
CA ALA A 92 21.70 68.91 -34.68
C ALA A 92 20.38 69.70 -34.62
N PHE A 93 20.41 70.97 -34.21
CA PHE A 93 19.22 71.84 -34.10
C PHE A 93 18.44 71.97 -35.43
N THR A 94 19.11 71.79 -36.56
CA THR A 94 18.53 71.90 -37.91
C THR A 94 17.85 70.63 -38.41
N ASP A 95 17.76 69.58 -37.58
CA ASP A 95 17.05 68.33 -37.90
C ASP A 95 15.53 68.50 -37.71
N SER A 96 14.95 69.46 -38.43
CA SER A 96 13.49 69.68 -38.50
C SER A 96 12.69 68.50 -39.10
N GLN A 97 13.39 67.44 -39.51
CA GLN A 97 12.85 66.19 -40.06
C GLN A 97 13.05 64.98 -39.13
N LEU A 98 13.29 65.18 -37.83
CA LEU A 98 13.06 64.12 -36.85
C LEU A 98 11.56 63.82 -36.84
N THR A 99 11.16 62.90 -37.72
CA THR A 99 9.76 62.51 -37.90
C THR A 99 9.23 61.92 -36.60
N GLU A 100 7.95 62.20 -36.32
CA GLU A 100 7.18 61.59 -35.23
C GLU A 100 7.28 60.05 -35.25
N ASP A 101 7.54 59.47 -36.41
CA ASP A 101 7.75 58.03 -36.64
C ASP A 101 8.92 57.42 -35.84
N VAL A 102 10.04 58.14 -35.65
CA VAL A 102 11.20 57.61 -34.89
C VAL A 102 10.87 57.49 -33.40
N VAL A 103 10.04 58.40 -32.91
CA VAL A 103 9.52 58.39 -31.53
C VAL A 103 8.43 57.30 -31.39
N ASN A 104 7.52 57.21 -32.35
CA ASN A 104 6.37 56.30 -32.31
C ASN A 104 6.75 54.82 -32.53
N GLN A 105 7.82 54.52 -33.26
CA GLN A 105 8.27 53.14 -33.50
C GLN A 105 9.22 52.60 -32.42
N GLY A 106 9.52 53.40 -31.38
CA GLY A 106 10.37 53.01 -30.25
C GLY A 106 11.80 52.67 -30.67
N GLU A 107 12.28 53.29 -31.74
CA GLU A 107 13.62 53.03 -32.31
C GLU A 107 14.70 53.68 -31.45
N ALA A 108 14.44 54.87 -30.91
CA ALA A 108 15.33 55.59 -30.00
C ALA A 108 14.72 55.69 -28.58
N PHE A 109 15.55 55.48 -27.57
CA PHE A 109 15.19 55.67 -26.16
C PHE A 109 15.18 57.16 -25.78
N ARG A 110 16.21 57.89 -26.24
CA ARG A 110 16.43 59.32 -25.99
C ARG A 110 17.19 59.97 -27.14
N PHE A 111 17.13 61.29 -27.17
CA PHE A 111 17.86 62.14 -28.10
C PHE A 111 18.82 63.05 -27.34
N LEU A 112 20.03 63.22 -27.87
CA LEU A 112 21.05 64.14 -27.37
C LEU A 112 21.32 65.20 -28.43
N LYS A 113 21.24 66.46 -28.02
CA LYS A 113 21.41 67.58 -28.95
C LYS A 113 22.88 67.98 -29.03
N LYS A 114 23.38 68.15 -30.25
CA LYS A 114 24.70 68.75 -30.52
C LYS A 114 24.60 70.29 -30.36
N PRO A 115 25.60 70.97 -29.76
CA PRO A 115 26.83 70.42 -29.19
C PRO A 115 26.58 69.65 -27.88
N LEU A 116 27.33 68.57 -27.68
CA LEU A 116 27.14 67.65 -26.56
C LEU A 116 27.49 68.31 -25.21
N ASP A 117 26.54 68.35 -24.29
CA ASP A 117 26.76 68.72 -22.89
C ASP A 117 27.24 67.50 -22.08
N PHE A 118 28.34 67.65 -21.36
CA PHE A 118 28.98 66.59 -20.57
C PHE A 118 28.00 65.96 -19.57
N LYS A 119 27.23 66.78 -18.86
CA LYS A 119 26.33 66.32 -17.81
C LYS A 119 25.15 65.58 -18.43
N GLN A 120 24.58 66.11 -19.51
CA GLN A 120 23.47 65.50 -20.21
C GLN A 120 23.85 64.14 -20.81
N VAL A 121 25.01 64.03 -21.47
CA VAL A 121 25.50 62.74 -22.02
C VAL A 121 25.60 61.70 -20.91
N LYS A 122 26.22 62.04 -19.78
CA LYS A 122 26.38 61.09 -18.66
C LYS A 122 25.04 60.60 -18.11
N VAL A 123 24.13 61.53 -17.83
CA VAL A 123 22.79 61.19 -17.31
C VAL A 123 22.06 60.28 -18.29
N THR A 124 22.04 60.63 -19.58
CA THR A 124 21.31 59.86 -20.59
C THR A 124 21.91 58.47 -20.83
N ILE A 125 23.25 58.33 -20.80
CA ILE A 125 23.91 57.01 -20.86
C ILE A 125 23.58 56.18 -19.61
N GLN A 126 23.63 56.78 -18.41
CA GLN A 126 23.26 56.09 -17.16
C GLN A 126 21.82 55.57 -17.18
N GLU A 127 20.87 56.40 -17.61
CA GLU A 127 19.47 56.01 -17.80
C GLU A 127 19.34 54.87 -18.83
N GLY A 128 20.08 54.96 -19.94
CA GLY A 128 20.09 53.92 -20.96
C GLY A 128 20.63 52.57 -20.46
N ILE A 129 21.67 52.59 -19.63
CA ILE A 129 22.22 51.38 -19.00
C ILE A 129 21.21 50.77 -18.01
N GLN A 130 20.54 51.59 -17.21
CA GLN A 130 19.49 51.10 -16.30
C GLN A 130 18.35 50.42 -17.07
N GLU A 131 17.94 51.01 -18.20
CA GLU A 131 16.93 50.42 -19.08
C GLU A 131 17.40 49.11 -19.71
N TYR A 132 18.66 49.02 -20.14
CA TYR A 132 19.27 47.78 -20.62
C TYR A 132 19.22 46.67 -19.56
N GLN A 133 19.65 46.99 -18.33
CA GLN A 133 19.62 46.04 -17.22
C GLN A 133 18.19 45.61 -16.86
N ARG A 134 17.22 46.53 -16.94
CA ARG A 134 15.80 46.22 -16.71
C ARG A 134 15.28 45.23 -17.74
N LYS A 135 15.60 45.41 -19.03
CA LYS A 135 15.22 44.47 -20.10
C LYS A 135 15.85 43.09 -19.89
N GLN A 136 17.16 43.03 -19.62
CA GLN A 136 17.86 41.77 -19.32
C GLN A 136 17.22 41.01 -18.14
N LYS A 137 16.85 41.72 -17.07
CA LYS A 137 16.14 41.11 -15.94
C LYS A 137 14.76 40.59 -16.32
N LEU A 138 14.01 41.32 -17.15
CA LEU A 138 12.70 40.88 -17.62
C LEU A 138 12.80 39.60 -18.47
N ASP A 139 13.74 39.54 -19.40
CA ASP A 139 13.96 38.36 -20.24
C ASP A 139 14.37 37.15 -19.40
N ALA A 140 15.24 37.35 -18.40
CA ALA A 140 15.64 36.30 -17.46
C ALA A 140 14.46 35.79 -16.63
N VAL A 141 13.59 36.69 -16.15
CA VAL A 141 12.37 36.31 -15.40
C VAL A 141 11.40 35.55 -16.31
N GLN A 142 11.20 35.98 -17.55
CA GLN A 142 10.34 35.29 -18.52
C GLN A 142 10.86 33.90 -18.85
N ALA A 143 12.16 33.75 -19.10
CA ALA A 143 12.79 32.45 -19.34
C ALA A 143 12.61 31.51 -18.14
N ASN A 144 12.77 32.03 -16.92
CA ASN A 144 12.54 31.26 -15.70
C ASN A 144 11.06 30.86 -15.51
N LEU A 145 10.12 31.75 -15.84
CA LEU A 145 8.69 31.45 -15.79
C LEU A 145 8.32 30.34 -16.78
N GLN A 146 8.79 30.42 -18.02
CA GLN A 146 8.56 29.37 -19.03
C GLN A 146 9.15 28.03 -18.59
N LYS A 147 10.34 28.05 -18.00
CA LYS A 147 10.96 26.84 -17.44
C LYS A 147 10.08 26.25 -16.32
N LEU A 148 9.63 27.08 -15.38
CA LEU A 148 8.80 26.63 -14.26
C LEU A 148 7.43 26.10 -14.73
N GLU A 149 6.83 26.72 -15.75
CA GLU A 149 5.60 26.24 -16.40
C GLU A 149 5.79 24.87 -17.06
N SER A 150 6.94 24.64 -17.70
CA SER A 150 7.25 23.33 -18.29
C SER A 150 7.47 22.24 -17.23
N GLU A 151 8.15 22.56 -16.12
CA GLU A 151 8.39 21.64 -15.00
C GLU A 151 7.07 21.29 -14.29
N THR A 152 6.23 22.29 -14.02
CA THR A 152 4.92 22.09 -13.39
C THR A 152 3.98 21.26 -14.26
N SER A 153 3.98 21.47 -15.58
CA SER A 153 3.22 20.65 -16.52
C SER A 153 3.68 19.20 -16.52
N THR A 154 4.99 18.96 -16.47
CA THR A 154 5.58 17.63 -16.40
C THR A 154 5.19 16.92 -15.09
N LEU A 155 5.29 17.61 -13.96
CA LEU A 155 4.90 17.09 -12.65
C LEU A 155 3.40 16.77 -12.58
N LYS A 156 2.56 17.62 -13.18
CA LYS A 156 1.11 17.39 -13.24
C LYS A 156 0.80 16.10 -14.00
N ASN A 157 1.40 15.90 -15.18
CA ASN A 157 1.22 14.67 -15.96
C ASN A 157 1.70 13.42 -15.19
N GLN A 158 2.83 13.51 -14.46
CA GLN A 158 3.32 12.41 -13.63
C GLN A 158 2.35 12.07 -12.48
N SER A 159 1.80 13.09 -11.83
CA SER A 159 0.82 12.93 -10.75
C SER A 159 -0.47 12.28 -11.25
N GLU A 160 -0.97 12.70 -12.42
CA GLU A 160 -2.16 12.10 -13.06
C GLU A 160 -1.94 10.63 -13.39
N ASN A 161 -0.81 10.29 -14.03
CA ASN A 161 -0.44 8.90 -14.31
C ASN A 161 -0.33 8.05 -13.04
N LEU A 162 0.27 8.59 -11.98
CA LEU A 162 0.35 7.90 -10.69
C LEU A 162 -1.04 7.64 -10.09
N GLY A 163 -1.94 8.62 -10.19
CA GLY A 163 -3.34 8.50 -9.79
C GLY A 163 -4.04 7.33 -10.49
N GLU A 164 -3.88 7.20 -11.81
CA GLU A 164 -4.46 6.09 -12.57
C GLU A 164 -3.92 4.72 -12.12
N VAL A 165 -2.61 4.63 -11.86
CA VAL A 165 -1.97 3.41 -11.36
C VAL A 165 -2.49 3.05 -9.98
N VAL A 166 -2.61 4.02 -9.07
CA VAL A 166 -3.17 3.80 -7.72
C VAL A 166 -4.61 3.30 -7.82
N ASP A 167 -5.43 3.94 -8.65
CA ASP A 167 -6.82 3.54 -8.87
C ASP A 167 -6.94 2.13 -9.46
N HIS A 168 -6.05 1.77 -10.38
CA HIS A 168 -5.96 0.41 -10.90
C HIS A 168 -5.71 -0.60 -9.78
N HIS A 169 -4.74 -0.33 -8.90
CA HIS A 169 -4.43 -1.20 -7.76
C HIS A 169 -5.58 -1.30 -6.75
N ILE A 170 -6.27 -0.19 -6.47
CA ILE A 170 -7.43 -0.19 -5.58
C ILE A 170 -8.55 -1.07 -6.16
N ARG A 171 -8.85 -0.95 -7.45
CA ARG A 171 -9.86 -1.79 -8.13
C ARG A 171 -9.49 -3.26 -8.10
N ALA A 172 -8.23 -3.60 -8.38
CA ALA A 172 -7.75 -4.98 -8.34
C ALA A 172 -7.89 -5.59 -6.93
N LYS A 173 -7.46 -4.88 -5.88
CA LYS A 173 -7.62 -5.32 -4.49
C LYS A 173 -9.09 -5.51 -4.09
N LYS A 174 -9.99 -4.60 -4.50
CA LYS A 174 -11.43 -4.75 -4.26
C LYS A 174 -12.01 -6.01 -4.92
N ARG A 175 -11.58 -6.35 -6.13
CA ARG A 175 -12.00 -7.60 -6.81
C ARG A 175 -11.53 -8.84 -6.05
N LEU A 176 -10.28 -8.85 -5.59
CA LEU A 176 -9.73 -9.94 -4.79
C LEU A 176 -10.53 -10.13 -3.49
N ILE A 177 -10.77 -9.05 -2.74
CA ILE A 177 -11.53 -9.11 -1.48
C ILE A 177 -12.95 -9.66 -1.72
N LYS A 178 -13.64 -9.21 -2.78
CA LYS A 178 -14.96 -9.75 -3.14
C LYS A 178 -14.90 -11.25 -3.49
N GLY A 179 -13.87 -11.67 -4.23
CA GLY A 179 -13.66 -13.09 -4.56
C GLY A 179 -13.44 -13.96 -3.32
N PHE A 180 -12.61 -13.51 -2.39
CA PHE A 180 -12.39 -14.20 -1.11
C PHE A 180 -13.67 -14.27 -0.26
N ALA A 181 -14.41 -13.17 -0.17
CA ALA A 181 -15.68 -13.15 0.56
C ALA A 181 -16.70 -14.14 -0.03
N PHE A 182 -16.78 -14.24 -1.36
CA PHE A 182 -17.65 -15.20 -2.04
C PHE A 182 -17.23 -16.65 -1.77
N LEU A 183 -15.92 -16.95 -1.85
CA LEU A 183 -15.40 -18.29 -1.55
C LEU A 183 -15.69 -18.69 -0.09
N LEU A 184 -15.57 -17.75 0.84
CA LEU A 184 -15.88 -17.99 2.26
C LEU A 184 -17.35 -18.36 2.45
N VAL A 185 -18.27 -17.66 1.79
CA VAL A 185 -19.71 -18.00 1.83
C VAL A 185 -19.97 -19.40 1.29
N LEU A 186 -19.34 -19.77 0.17
CA LEU A 186 -19.45 -21.13 -0.38
C LEU A 186 -18.92 -22.20 0.57
N LEU A 187 -17.77 -21.95 1.21
CA LEU A 187 -17.18 -22.89 2.18
C LEU A 187 -18.08 -23.08 3.41
N VAL A 188 -18.61 -22.00 3.97
CA VAL A 188 -19.56 -22.06 5.09
C VAL A 188 -20.85 -22.79 4.67
N GLY A 189 -21.38 -22.47 3.49
CA GLY A 189 -22.56 -23.13 2.94
C GLY A 189 -22.35 -24.63 2.72
N TYR A 190 -21.20 -25.02 2.17
CA TYR A 190 -20.83 -26.43 1.99
C TYR A 190 -20.70 -27.17 3.33
N HIS A 191 -20.07 -26.54 4.32
CA HIS A 191 -19.95 -27.14 5.66
C HIS A 191 -21.33 -27.32 6.31
N PHE A 192 -22.24 -26.34 6.16
CA PHE A 192 -23.60 -26.45 6.68
C PHE A 192 -24.39 -27.55 5.97
N TYR A 193 -24.37 -27.57 4.63
CA TYR A 193 -25.07 -28.56 3.83
C TYR A 193 -24.59 -29.99 4.13
N SER A 194 -23.26 -30.20 4.15
CA SER A 194 -22.68 -31.52 4.44
C SER A 194 -22.98 -32.00 5.87
N ASN A 195 -23.10 -31.09 6.85
CA ASN A 195 -23.51 -31.45 8.20
C ASN A 195 -25.01 -31.83 8.25
N TRP A 196 -25.86 -31.03 7.61
CA TRP A 196 -27.30 -31.28 7.58
C TRP A 196 -27.64 -32.60 6.89
N ASP A 197 -27.02 -32.88 5.74
CA ASP A 197 -27.22 -34.14 4.99
C ASP A 197 -26.75 -35.36 5.80
N ARG A 198 -25.63 -35.23 6.52
CA ARG A 198 -25.16 -36.24 7.48
C ARG A 198 -26.16 -36.48 8.60
N GLN A 199 -26.70 -35.44 9.22
CA GLN A 199 -27.68 -35.60 10.29
C GLN A 199 -28.97 -36.24 9.78
N LYS A 200 -29.47 -35.79 8.63
CA LYS A 200 -30.68 -36.33 8.01
C LYS A 200 -30.55 -37.81 7.63
N SER A 201 -29.41 -38.20 7.07
CA SER A 201 -29.14 -39.61 6.73
C SER A 201 -29.06 -40.49 7.99
N LEU A 202 -28.44 -40.00 9.07
CA LEU A 202 -28.44 -40.70 10.36
C LEU A 202 -29.87 -40.89 10.91
N GLU A 203 -30.68 -39.83 10.92
CA GLU A 203 -32.06 -39.89 11.41
C GLU A 203 -32.91 -40.86 10.58
N ALA A 204 -32.80 -40.84 9.25
CA ALA A 204 -33.57 -41.71 8.35
C ALA A 204 -33.27 -43.20 8.53
N GLU A 205 -32.08 -43.56 9.00
CA GLU A 205 -31.65 -44.94 9.22
C GLU A 205 -31.68 -45.38 10.68
N SER A 206 -32.36 -44.63 11.54
CA SER A 206 -32.40 -44.89 12.98
C SER A 206 -33.60 -45.72 13.42
N VAL A 207 -33.48 -46.38 14.57
CA VAL A 207 -34.55 -47.10 15.26
C VAL A 207 -34.66 -46.60 16.69
N THR A 208 -35.85 -46.14 17.08
CA THR A 208 -36.14 -45.71 18.45
C THR A 208 -36.44 -46.91 19.36
N LEU A 209 -35.73 -46.99 20.48
CA LEU A 209 -35.79 -48.07 21.46
C LEU A 209 -35.93 -47.49 22.88
N GLY A 210 -37.12 -46.98 23.20
CA GLY A 210 -37.35 -46.27 24.48
C GLY A 210 -36.65 -44.91 24.50
N GLU A 211 -35.82 -44.65 25.52
CA GLU A 211 -35.00 -43.42 25.64
C GLU A 211 -33.78 -43.40 24.69
N TRP A 212 -33.73 -44.31 23.73
CA TRP A 212 -32.58 -44.47 22.85
C TRP A 212 -32.94 -44.37 21.37
N ILE A 213 -32.05 -43.79 20.58
CA ILE A 213 -32.09 -43.77 19.12
C ILE A 213 -30.87 -44.52 18.63
N LYS A 214 -31.05 -45.73 18.10
CA LYS A 214 -29.96 -46.55 17.55
C LYS A 214 -29.77 -46.25 16.07
N TYR A 215 -28.55 -45.92 15.67
CA TYR A 215 -28.18 -45.66 14.28
C TYR A 215 -27.52 -46.90 13.65
N LYS A 216 -27.64 -47.08 12.33
CA LYS A 216 -27.00 -48.20 11.60
C LYS A 216 -25.48 -48.18 11.64
N ASN A 217 -24.86 -47.03 11.85
CA ASN A 217 -23.41 -46.87 11.90
C ASN A 217 -22.76 -47.40 13.20
N GLY A 218 -23.51 -48.12 14.04
CA GLY A 218 -23.00 -48.71 15.27
C GLY A 218 -22.89 -47.71 16.44
N THR A 219 -23.70 -46.65 16.42
CA THR A 219 -23.86 -45.72 17.55
C THR A 219 -25.31 -45.66 18.03
N ALA A 220 -25.51 -45.20 19.26
CA ALA A 220 -26.82 -44.96 19.82
C ALA A 220 -26.83 -43.66 20.66
N LEU A 221 -27.78 -42.78 20.40
CA LEU A 221 -28.01 -41.56 21.18
C LEU A 221 -28.98 -41.87 22.32
N HIS A 222 -28.59 -41.52 23.54
CA HIS A 222 -29.49 -41.49 24.68
C HIS A 222 -30.21 -40.14 24.73
N SER A 223 -31.50 -40.12 24.42
CA SER A 223 -32.26 -38.88 24.18
C SER A 223 -32.34 -37.98 25.43
N ARG A 224 -32.34 -38.57 26.62
CA ARG A 224 -32.42 -37.86 27.89
C ARG A 224 -31.11 -37.18 28.31
N THR A 225 -29.96 -37.83 28.08
CA THR A 225 -28.64 -37.27 28.47
C THR A 225 -27.94 -36.54 27.32
N GLY A 226 -28.40 -36.72 26.08
CA GLY A 226 -27.74 -36.19 24.88
C GLY A 226 -26.37 -36.83 24.59
N LEU A 227 -26.08 -37.97 25.22
CA LEU A 227 -24.83 -38.69 25.04
C LEU A 227 -24.97 -39.75 23.94
N MET A 228 -23.99 -39.79 23.05
CA MET A 228 -23.92 -40.79 21.99
C MET A 228 -22.90 -41.86 22.38
N TRP A 229 -23.34 -43.11 22.30
CA TRP A 229 -22.59 -44.29 22.74
C TRP A 229 -22.22 -45.17 21.54
N MET A 230 -21.08 -45.83 21.59
CA MET A 230 -20.82 -46.96 20.69
C MET A 230 -21.73 -48.13 21.07
N THR A 231 -22.36 -48.79 20.09
CA THR A 231 -23.19 -49.98 20.37
C THR A 231 -22.33 -51.22 20.64
N LEU A 232 -21.14 -51.26 20.06
CA LEU A 232 -20.09 -52.27 20.27
C LEU A 232 -19.09 -51.78 21.32
N ASP A 233 -18.58 -52.68 22.14
CA ASP A 233 -17.54 -52.39 23.12
C ASP A 233 -16.16 -52.97 22.69
N PHE A 234 -15.11 -52.74 23.48
CA PHE A 234 -13.75 -53.21 23.23
C PHE A 234 -13.71 -54.70 22.91
N ARG A 235 -14.44 -55.52 23.65
CA ARG A 235 -14.47 -56.97 23.47
C ARG A 235 -15.09 -57.36 22.14
N ASN A 236 -16.17 -56.67 21.74
CA ASN A 236 -16.77 -56.90 20.44
C ASN A 236 -15.81 -56.54 19.29
N ILE A 237 -15.08 -55.43 19.42
CA ILE A 237 -14.22 -54.88 18.35
C ILE A 237 -12.84 -55.58 18.29
N GLU A 238 -12.22 -55.82 19.44
CA GLU A 238 -10.87 -56.36 19.56
C GLU A 238 -10.86 -57.89 19.74
N HIS A 239 -12.04 -58.51 19.90
CA HIS A 239 -12.23 -59.95 20.13
C HIS A 239 -11.46 -60.51 21.33
N ARG A 240 -11.10 -59.64 22.28
CA ARG A 240 -10.39 -59.95 23.52
C ARG A 240 -10.74 -58.91 24.59
N GLN A 241 -10.29 -59.13 25.81
CA GLN A 241 -10.42 -58.13 26.88
C GLN A 241 -9.15 -57.27 27.00
N PRO A 242 -9.28 -56.02 27.48
CA PRO A 242 -8.12 -55.23 27.89
C PRO A 242 -7.52 -55.85 29.16
N ASN A 243 -6.19 -55.88 29.23
CA ASN A 243 -5.44 -56.48 30.33
C ASN A 243 -5.09 -55.47 31.43
N THR A 244 -5.08 -54.17 31.11
CA THR A 244 -4.72 -53.10 32.06
C THR A 244 -5.62 -51.88 31.91
N TRP A 245 -5.67 -51.05 32.95
CA TRP A 245 -6.35 -49.75 32.88
C TRP A 245 -5.73 -48.82 31.84
N HIS A 246 -4.39 -48.78 31.76
CA HIS A 246 -3.68 -47.96 30.79
C HIS A 246 -4.12 -48.32 29.36
N GLU A 247 -4.26 -49.62 29.08
CA GLU A 247 -4.79 -50.09 27.80
C GLU A 247 -6.26 -49.67 27.59
N ALA A 248 -7.10 -49.80 28.62
CA ALA A 248 -8.49 -49.37 28.55
C ALA A 248 -8.63 -47.86 28.29
N MET A 249 -7.79 -47.02 28.91
CA MET A 249 -7.79 -45.56 28.72
C MET A 249 -7.08 -45.10 27.46
N ALA A 250 -6.19 -45.91 26.89
CA ALA A 250 -5.54 -45.63 25.60
C ALA A 250 -6.46 -46.01 24.42
N TRP A 251 -7.44 -46.89 24.63
CA TRP A 251 -8.34 -47.33 23.57
C TRP A 251 -9.12 -46.21 22.86
N PRO A 252 -9.66 -45.17 23.54
CA PRO A 252 -10.27 -44.03 22.86
C PRO A 252 -9.35 -43.36 21.84
N GLU A 253 -8.06 -43.23 22.12
CA GLU A 253 -7.11 -42.67 21.15
C GLU A 253 -7.02 -43.53 19.89
N LYS A 254 -6.97 -44.86 20.04
CA LYS A 254 -7.00 -45.80 18.92
C LYS A 254 -8.28 -45.65 18.10
N ILE A 255 -9.43 -45.64 18.76
CA ILE A 255 -10.74 -45.50 18.10
C ILE A 255 -10.86 -44.15 17.39
N ASN A 256 -10.40 -43.07 18.00
CA ASN A 256 -10.45 -41.72 17.42
C ASN A 256 -9.57 -41.59 16.19
N LYS A 257 -8.40 -42.25 16.14
CA LYS A 257 -7.56 -42.32 14.93
C LYS A 257 -8.24 -43.06 13.77
N SER A 258 -9.12 -44.01 14.08
CA SER A 258 -9.89 -44.76 13.07
C SER A 258 -11.17 -44.07 12.61
N PHE A 259 -11.53 -42.92 13.19
CA PHE A 259 -12.78 -42.21 12.93
C PHE A 259 -14.00 -43.13 13.04
N TYR A 260 -14.12 -43.90 14.13
CA TYR A 260 -15.26 -44.80 14.32
C TYR A 260 -16.58 -44.03 14.21
N ALA A 261 -17.46 -44.52 13.33
CA ALA A 261 -18.71 -43.86 12.95
C ALA A 261 -18.54 -42.39 12.51
N ASN A 262 -17.39 -42.04 11.91
CA ASN A 262 -16.98 -40.69 11.50
C ASN A 262 -16.76 -39.69 12.64
N TYR A 263 -16.52 -40.18 13.86
CA TYR A 263 -16.21 -39.35 15.03
C TYR A 263 -14.81 -39.64 15.57
N SER A 264 -14.15 -38.61 16.12
CA SER A 264 -12.78 -38.67 16.63
C SER A 264 -12.63 -38.10 18.05
N ASP A 265 -13.75 -38.00 18.78
CA ASP A 265 -13.87 -37.42 20.12
C ASP A 265 -14.49 -38.40 21.13
N TRP A 266 -14.37 -39.71 20.87
CA TRP A 266 -14.79 -40.76 21.80
C TRP A 266 -13.95 -40.75 23.07
N ARG A 267 -14.58 -41.02 24.21
CA ARG A 267 -13.93 -41.11 25.52
C ARG A 267 -14.54 -42.20 26.39
N VAL A 268 -13.81 -42.58 27.43
CA VAL A 268 -14.33 -43.50 28.45
C VAL A 268 -15.41 -42.78 29.30
N PRO A 269 -16.58 -43.39 29.55
CA PRO A 269 -17.65 -42.81 30.35
C PRO A 269 -17.31 -42.74 31.85
N THR A 270 -17.97 -41.82 32.55
CA THR A 270 -17.96 -41.74 34.01
C THR A 270 -18.87 -42.79 34.63
N ILE A 271 -18.79 -42.99 35.94
CA ILE A 271 -19.66 -43.92 36.67
C ILE A 271 -21.12 -43.45 36.57
N ALA A 272 -21.36 -42.16 36.74
CA ALA A 272 -22.68 -41.56 36.63
C ALA A 272 -23.29 -41.82 35.25
N GLU A 273 -22.51 -41.64 34.18
CA GLU A 273 -22.97 -41.88 32.81
C GLU A 273 -23.35 -43.34 32.56
N TYR A 274 -22.61 -44.31 33.10
CA TYR A 274 -22.99 -45.72 32.99
C TYR A 274 -24.30 -46.05 33.70
N ARG A 275 -24.57 -45.45 34.87
CA ARG A 275 -25.83 -45.66 35.61
C ARG A 275 -27.04 -45.25 34.79
N GLU A 276 -26.91 -44.20 33.99
CA GLU A 276 -27.97 -43.73 33.09
C GLU A 276 -28.28 -44.72 31.95
N THR A 277 -27.43 -45.72 31.71
CA THR A 277 -27.64 -46.73 30.66
C THR A 277 -28.36 -47.99 31.10
N PHE A 278 -28.77 -48.05 32.36
CA PHE A 278 -29.46 -49.19 32.94
C PHE A 278 -30.86 -49.38 32.34
N ASP A 279 -31.21 -50.62 31.97
CA ASP A 279 -32.52 -51.00 31.45
C ASP A 279 -33.09 -52.19 32.25
N SER A 280 -34.20 -51.97 32.96
CA SER A 280 -34.85 -52.97 33.81
C SER A 280 -35.50 -54.12 33.05
N ASP A 281 -35.74 -53.98 31.75
CA ASP A 281 -36.37 -55.02 30.94
C ASP A 281 -35.36 -56.07 30.42
N ARG A 282 -34.04 -55.80 30.52
CA ARG A 282 -32.95 -56.63 30.00
C ARG A 282 -31.99 -57.13 31.07
N THR A 283 -32.52 -57.81 32.09
CA THR A 283 -31.78 -58.32 33.26
C THR A 283 -30.97 -59.60 33.02
N ARG A 284 -31.14 -60.29 31.88
CA ARG A 284 -30.68 -61.68 31.70
C ARG A 284 -29.20 -61.91 31.41
N LEU A 285 -28.36 -60.87 31.37
CA LEU A 285 -26.93 -61.05 31.07
C LEU A 285 -26.02 -61.13 32.31
N ALA A 286 -26.49 -60.77 33.50
CA ALA A 286 -25.70 -60.94 34.72
C ALA A 286 -26.58 -61.33 35.91
N TYR A 287 -26.16 -62.34 36.67
CA TYR A 287 -26.96 -63.01 37.68
C TYR A 287 -26.62 -62.50 39.08
N ASP A 288 -27.62 -62.02 39.82
CA ASP A 288 -27.50 -61.75 41.26
C ASP A 288 -28.81 -62.00 42.01
N LYS A 289 -28.70 -62.56 43.22
CA LYS A 289 -29.80 -62.92 44.12
C LYS A 289 -30.02 -61.91 45.25
N LYS A 290 -29.23 -60.84 45.39
CA LYS A 290 -29.42 -59.82 46.44
C LYS A 290 -29.61 -58.42 45.83
N GLN A 291 -30.87 -58.00 45.80
CA GLN A 291 -31.41 -56.82 45.10
C GLN A 291 -30.98 -55.49 45.73
N ASP A 292 -29.85 -54.89 45.32
CA ASP A 292 -29.56 -53.49 45.67
C ASP A 292 -28.84 -52.67 44.56
N PHE A 293 -28.60 -53.26 43.39
CA PHE A 293 -28.14 -52.52 42.21
C PHE A 293 -28.73 -53.11 40.94
N PRO A 294 -29.35 -52.32 40.06
CA PRO A 294 -30.16 -52.91 39.02
C PRO A 294 -29.24 -53.27 37.82
N VAL A 295 -29.34 -54.52 37.36
CA VAL A 295 -28.43 -55.12 36.38
C VAL A 295 -29.14 -55.28 35.04
N GLY A 296 -28.71 -54.58 33.99
CA GLY A 296 -29.35 -54.64 32.68
C GLY A 296 -28.79 -53.65 31.67
N TYR A 297 -28.69 -54.09 30.42
CA TYR A 297 -28.16 -53.28 29.31
C TYR A 297 -29.27 -52.68 28.47
N ALA A 298 -29.16 -51.39 28.18
CA ALA A 298 -30.03 -50.74 27.20
C ALA A 298 -30.09 -51.52 25.89
N LYS A 299 -31.32 -51.63 25.35
CA LYS A 299 -31.65 -52.32 24.09
C LYS A 299 -30.73 -52.02 22.89
N PRO A 300 -30.18 -50.79 22.71
CA PRO A 300 -29.33 -50.50 21.55
C PRO A 300 -27.99 -51.22 21.50
N PHE A 301 -27.46 -51.62 22.66
CA PHE A 301 -26.14 -52.26 22.74
C PHE A 301 -26.17 -53.68 22.19
N GLU A 302 -25.10 -54.04 21.47
CA GLU A 302 -25.02 -55.34 20.80
C GLU A 302 -24.73 -56.48 21.79
N ASN A 303 -25.14 -57.69 21.43
CA ASN A 303 -24.86 -58.89 22.21
C ASN A 303 -23.36 -59.26 22.18
N GLY A 304 -22.91 -60.05 23.17
CA GLY A 304 -21.53 -60.55 23.22
C GLY A 304 -20.48 -59.58 23.79
N GLY A 305 -20.91 -58.43 24.30
CA GLY A 305 -20.05 -57.49 25.02
C GLY A 305 -19.50 -58.02 26.35
N GLY A 306 -18.71 -57.19 27.04
CA GLY A 306 -18.28 -57.45 28.41
C GLY A 306 -19.45 -57.36 29.40
N TYR A 307 -19.38 -58.12 30.49
CA TYR A 307 -20.35 -58.05 31.60
C TYR A 307 -19.96 -57.01 32.66
N GLY A 308 -18.91 -56.23 32.39
CA GLY A 308 -18.36 -55.20 33.24
C GLY A 308 -17.60 -54.14 32.46
N PHE A 309 -17.53 -52.91 32.99
CA PHE A 309 -16.89 -51.79 32.27
C PHE A 309 -15.83 -51.07 33.08
N TRP A 310 -14.82 -50.59 32.36
CA TRP A 310 -13.93 -49.53 32.83
C TRP A 310 -14.63 -48.18 32.75
N SER A 311 -14.49 -47.37 33.81
CA SER A 311 -14.83 -45.95 33.80
C SER A 311 -13.58 -45.07 33.78
N SER A 312 -13.78 -43.78 33.48
CA SER A 312 -12.73 -42.76 33.53
C SER A 312 -12.31 -42.35 34.95
N GLU A 313 -12.98 -42.87 35.99
CA GLU A 313 -12.72 -42.52 37.39
C GLU A 313 -11.79 -43.55 38.07
N GLN A 314 -10.81 -43.07 38.87
CA GLN A 314 -9.88 -43.90 39.67
C GLN A 314 -10.25 -43.90 41.16
N GLU A 315 -9.81 -44.92 41.91
CA GLU A 315 -9.75 -44.86 43.38
C GLU A 315 -8.34 -45.21 43.87
N GLY A 316 -7.52 -44.18 44.11
CA GLY A 316 -6.13 -44.34 44.56
C GLY A 316 -5.15 -44.81 43.48
N LEU A 317 -3.86 -44.66 43.77
CA LEU A 317 -2.74 -44.59 42.82
C LEU A 317 -2.52 -45.82 41.90
N ASN A 318 -3.19 -46.95 42.10
CA ASN A 318 -2.98 -48.17 41.30
C ASN A 318 -4.25 -49.00 40.98
N ALA A 319 -5.47 -48.49 41.21
CA ALA A 319 -6.71 -49.18 40.84
C ALA A 319 -7.53 -48.41 39.82
N ALA A 320 -8.02 -49.15 38.86
CA ALA A 320 -9.05 -48.70 37.98
C ALA A 320 -10.40 -49.26 38.39
N LYS A 321 -11.44 -48.42 38.36
CA LYS A 321 -12.78 -48.88 38.67
C LYS A 321 -13.32 -49.66 37.48
N TYR A 322 -13.35 -50.98 37.64
CA TYR A 322 -14.23 -51.84 36.88
C TYR A 322 -15.57 -51.99 37.63
N PHE A 323 -16.64 -52.22 36.89
CA PHE A 323 -17.91 -52.69 37.45
C PHE A 323 -18.05 -54.17 37.14
N PHE A 324 -18.18 -55.04 38.16
CA PHE A 324 -18.66 -56.41 37.96
C PHE A 324 -20.09 -56.52 38.49
N PHE A 325 -20.89 -57.38 37.87
CA PHE A 325 -22.18 -57.81 38.39
C PHE A 325 -22.12 -59.28 38.81
N ILE A 326 -21.43 -59.54 39.93
CA ILE A 326 -21.44 -60.83 40.64
C ILE A 326 -21.68 -60.53 42.13
N GLY A 327 -22.86 -60.88 42.63
CA GLY A 327 -23.15 -60.92 44.08
C GLY A 327 -23.44 -59.60 44.80
N GLY A 328 -24.06 -58.61 44.15
CA GLY A 328 -24.83 -57.58 44.85
C GLY A 328 -24.06 -56.48 45.56
N TYR A 329 -22.79 -56.30 45.25
CA TYR A 329 -22.01 -55.16 45.75
C TYR A 329 -21.26 -54.50 44.58
N PRO A 330 -21.25 -53.16 44.46
CA PRO A 330 -20.17 -52.50 43.74
C PRO A 330 -18.88 -52.80 44.50
N ARG A 331 -18.12 -53.79 44.05
CA ARG A 331 -16.78 -54.02 44.57
C ARG A 331 -15.83 -53.06 43.86
N THR A 332 -15.45 -51.97 44.52
CA THR A 332 -14.18 -51.30 44.21
C THR A 332 -13.06 -52.14 44.84
N GLY A 333 -12.00 -52.43 44.09
CA GLY A 333 -10.94 -53.30 44.56
C GLY A 333 -9.62 -53.04 43.84
N ASN A 334 -8.53 -53.09 44.60
CA ASN A 334 -7.17 -53.27 44.09
C ASN A 334 -6.91 -54.77 43.98
N MET A 335 -7.27 -55.41 42.87
CA MET A 335 -6.85 -56.80 42.61
C MET A 335 -6.25 -56.93 41.22
N ASN A 336 -5.01 -57.41 41.19
CA ASN A 336 -4.45 -58.13 40.05
C ASN A 336 -5.35 -59.34 39.71
N TYR A 337 -5.26 -59.82 38.47
CA TYR A 337 -5.63 -61.14 37.93
C TYR A 337 -6.86 -61.25 36.99
N ASN A 338 -6.59 -61.70 35.76
CA ASN A 338 -7.26 -62.79 35.01
C ASN A 338 -8.78 -63.01 35.22
N ASN A 339 -9.59 -61.95 35.29
CA ASN A 339 -11.03 -62.06 35.43
C ASN A 339 -11.73 -61.84 34.06
N PRO A 340 -12.57 -62.76 33.57
CA PRO A 340 -12.88 -62.90 32.12
C PRO A 340 -14.00 -62.00 31.57
N THR A 341 -14.36 -60.87 32.21
CA THR A 341 -15.61 -60.17 31.84
C THR A 341 -15.58 -58.65 31.74
N MET A 342 -14.42 -57.98 31.79
CA MET A 342 -14.32 -56.50 31.69
C MET A 342 -14.11 -56.02 30.24
N SER A 343 -14.81 -54.95 29.83
CA SER A 343 -14.68 -54.31 28.51
C SER A 343 -14.71 -52.78 28.64
N VAL A 344 -14.45 -52.05 27.56
CA VAL A 344 -14.57 -50.57 27.51
C VAL A 344 -15.63 -50.23 26.49
N ARG A 345 -16.62 -49.41 26.84
CA ARG A 345 -17.55 -48.82 25.87
C ARG A 345 -17.35 -47.32 25.87
N LEU A 346 -17.22 -46.70 24.69
CA LEU A 346 -16.97 -45.27 24.62
C LEU A 346 -18.25 -44.48 24.42
N VAL A 347 -18.20 -43.24 24.88
CA VAL A 347 -19.26 -42.24 24.77
C VAL A 347 -18.68 -40.93 24.24
N ARG A 348 -19.51 -40.13 23.57
CA ARG A 348 -19.22 -38.76 23.14
C ARG A 348 -20.44 -37.87 23.41
N LYS A 349 -20.26 -36.55 23.38
CA LYS A 349 -21.40 -35.62 23.32
C LYS A 349 -21.96 -35.65 21.89
N SER A 350 -23.29 -35.68 21.76
CA SER A 350 -23.94 -35.72 20.44
C SER A 350 -23.49 -34.59 19.54
#